data_AF-A0A377LYK9-F1
#
_entry.id   AF-A0A377LYK9-F1
#
_cell.length_a   1.000
_cell.length_b   1.000
_cell.length_c   1.000
_cell.angle_alpha   90.00
_cell.angle_beta   90.00
_cell.angle_gamma   90.00
#
_symmetry.space_group_name_H-M   'P 1'
#
loop_
_entity.id
_entity.type
_entity.pdbx_description
1 polymer ?
#
loop_
_entity_poly.entity_id
_entity_poly.type
_entity_poly.pdbx_seq_one_letter_code
_entity_poly.pdbx_strand_id
1 'polypeptide(L)'
;MAVSAVELTGTRYAVYQLTVEPDLWPMKRDRNLRIFQGQTVPQIVKTLLGEHQVNVEDKLTGSYRVWDYCVQYQESSLDFISRLMELEGIAYYFSHEADKHTLVLTDAATQHQPFSGYEVIPYHQTPVRRQHGRRGYQPVGAGGQRDAGHLQPRRLRLPQAERVAVPGAAEPGLAEARQH
;
A
#
# COMPACT_ATOMS: atom_id res chain seq x y z
N MET A 1 19.61 5.66 -2.50
CA MET A 1 19.20 6.90 -3.18
C MET A 1 20.00 7.02 -4.45
N ALA A 2 19.33 7.11 -5.59
CA ALA A 2 19.97 7.34 -6.88
C ALA A 2 19.52 8.70 -7.40
N VAL A 3 20.45 9.44 -8.01
CA VAL A 3 20.18 10.72 -8.65
C VAL A 3 20.54 10.62 -10.12
N SER A 4 19.60 10.96 -11.00
CA SER A 4 19.84 11.04 -12.44
C SER A 4 19.37 12.39 -12.98
N ALA A 5 19.85 12.78 -14.16
CA ALA A 5 19.37 13.98 -14.84
C ALA A 5 18.48 13.57 -16.01
N VAL A 6 17.34 14.21 -16.16
CA VAL A 6 16.46 14.04 -17.33
C VAL A 6 16.21 15.40 -17.98
N GLU A 7 16.32 15.48 -19.31
CA GLU A 7 15.89 16.64 -20.06
C GLU A 7 14.47 16.44 -20.56
N LEU A 8 13.58 17.37 -20.19
CA LEU A 8 12.21 17.41 -20.67
C LEU A 8 12.00 18.80 -21.28
N THR A 9 11.67 18.82 -22.58
CA THR A 9 11.32 20.05 -23.32
C THR A 9 12.38 21.17 -23.20
N GLY A 10 13.67 20.80 -23.19
CA GLY A 10 14.79 21.75 -23.13
C GLY A 10 15.11 22.28 -21.72
N THR A 11 14.45 21.79 -20.67
CA THR A 11 14.79 22.05 -19.27
C THR A 11 15.38 20.80 -18.63
N ARG A 12 16.49 20.97 -17.90
CA ARG A 12 17.18 19.87 -17.19
C ARG A 12 16.62 19.71 -15.78
N TYR A 13 16.14 18.52 -15.46
CA TYR A 13 15.63 18.14 -14.15
C TYR A 13 16.59 17.17 -13.47
N ALA A 14 16.74 17.31 -12.15
CA ALA A 14 17.32 16.27 -11.31
C ALA A 14 16.18 15.33 -10.86
N VAL A 15 16.36 14.04 -11.07
CA VAL A 15 15.44 12.98 -10.68
C VAL A 15 16.03 12.26 -9.47
N TYR A 16 15.26 12.20 -8.40
CA TYR A 16 15.61 11.50 -7.18
C TYR A 16 14.81 10.21 -7.08
N GLN A 17 15.50 9.08 -6.92
CA GLN A 17 14.88 7.80 -6.67
C GLN A 17 15.22 7.30 -5.27
N LEU A 18 14.17 7.01 -4.51
CA LEU A 18 14.21 6.52 -3.14
C LEU A 18 13.39 5.23 -3.09
N THR A 19 13.93 4.23 -2.37
CA THR A 19 13.18 3.02 -2.01
C THR A 19 12.84 3.13 -0.55
N VAL A 20 11.56 3.04 -0.22
CA VAL A 20 11.05 3.03 1.15
C VAL A 20 10.89 1.56 1.55
N GLU A 21 11.55 1.18 2.63
CA GLU A 21 11.50 -0.17 3.21
C GLU A 21 10.97 -0.06 4.65
N PRO A 22 10.26 -1.08 5.16
CA PRO A 22 9.74 -1.08 6.52
C PRO A 22 10.86 -1.25 7.56
N ASP A 23 10.54 -0.98 8.84
CA ASP A 23 11.45 -1.20 9.97
C ASP A 23 11.94 -2.66 10.11
N LEU A 24 11.33 -3.61 9.42
CA LEU A 24 11.79 -5.00 9.34
C LEU A 24 13.05 -5.19 8.48
N TRP A 25 13.37 -4.23 7.60
CA TRP A 25 14.47 -4.37 6.64
C TRP A 25 15.83 -4.71 7.26
N PRO A 26 16.25 -4.11 8.39
CA PRO A 26 17.50 -4.49 9.06
C PRO A 26 17.54 -5.98 9.44
N MET A 27 16.40 -6.56 9.82
CA MET A 27 16.25 -7.97 10.22
C MET A 27 16.38 -8.95 9.06
N LYS A 28 16.37 -8.48 7.81
CA LYS A 28 16.63 -9.30 6.63
C LYS A 28 18.13 -9.50 6.39
N ARG A 29 18.96 -8.62 6.97
CA ARG A 29 20.40 -8.56 6.71
C ARG A 29 21.24 -9.18 7.82
N ASP A 30 20.63 -9.51 8.95
CA ASP A 30 21.30 -10.21 10.03
C ASP A 30 21.31 -11.73 9.80
N ARG A 31 22.19 -12.41 10.54
CA ARG A 31 22.29 -13.87 10.59
C ARG A 31 22.75 -14.23 11.99
N ASN A 32 21.90 -14.95 12.74
CA ASN A 32 22.16 -15.26 14.14
C ASN A 32 22.07 -16.76 14.42
N LEU A 33 22.71 -17.18 15.52
CA LEU A 33 22.47 -18.49 16.15
C LEU A 33 21.99 -18.26 17.57
N ARG A 34 20.73 -18.61 17.84
CA ARG A 34 20.09 -18.37 19.14
C ARG A 34 19.19 -19.54 19.53
N ILE A 35 19.08 -19.78 20.83
CA ILE A 35 18.23 -20.83 21.40
C ILE A 35 17.18 -20.16 22.28
N PHE A 36 15.92 -20.53 22.06
CA PHE A 36 14.76 -20.12 22.84
C PHE A 36 14.16 -21.36 23.51
N GLN A 37 13.91 -21.29 24.81
CA GLN A 37 13.36 -22.40 25.60
C GLN A 37 12.24 -21.88 26.50
N GLY A 38 11.20 -22.70 26.70
CA GLY A 38 10.09 -22.39 27.60
C GLY A 38 9.30 -21.15 27.20
N GLN A 39 9.24 -20.84 25.90
CA GLN A 39 8.57 -19.65 25.37
C GLN A 39 7.58 -20.00 24.27
N THR A 40 6.52 -19.22 24.16
CA THR A 40 5.57 -19.29 23.04
C THR A 40 6.12 -18.54 21.82
N VAL A 41 5.64 -18.87 20.63
CA VAL A 41 6.05 -18.16 19.40
C VAL A 41 5.79 -16.65 19.47
N PRO A 42 4.61 -16.15 19.91
CA PRO A 42 4.40 -14.71 20.05
C PRO A 42 5.40 -14.03 21.00
N GLN A 43 5.85 -14.70 22.06
CA GLN A 43 6.85 -14.15 22.97
C GLN A 43 8.22 -14.02 22.28
N ILE A 44 8.65 -15.05 21.55
CA ILE A 44 9.91 -15.04 20.80
C ILE A 44 9.87 -13.94 19.74
N VAL A 45 8.78 -13.86 18.97
CA VAL A 45 8.58 -12.86 17.92
C VAL A 45 8.60 -11.44 18.50
N LYS A 46 7.86 -11.18 19.58
CA LYS A 46 7.87 -9.87 20.25
C LYS A 46 9.25 -9.47 20.78
N THR A 47 10.00 -10.43 21.31
CA THR A 47 11.36 -10.20 21.82
C THR A 47 12.27 -9.72 20.68
N LEU A 48 12.28 -10.45 19.58
CA LEU A 48 13.09 -10.09 18.41
C LEU A 48 12.65 -8.76 17.79
N LEU A 49 11.34 -8.52 17.65
CA LEU A 49 10.84 -7.24 17.12
C LEU A 49 11.21 -6.06 18.04
N GLY A 50 11.17 -6.25 19.36
CA GLY A 50 11.57 -5.23 20.34
C GLY A 50 13.06 -4.89 20.29
N GLU A 51 13.93 -5.89 20.05
CA GLU A 51 15.38 -5.66 19.87
C GLU A 51 15.69 -4.74 18.69
N HIS A 52 14.84 -4.74 17.66
CA HIS A 52 14.95 -3.90 16.47
C HIS A 52 14.09 -2.62 16.54
N GLN A 53 13.54 -2.29 17.72
CA GLN A 53 12.66 -1.13 17.95
C GLN A 53 11.45 -1.06 17.01
N VAL A 54 10.95 -2.22 16.57
CA VAL A 54 9.75 -2.28 15.71
C VAL A 54 8.52 -2.06 16.57
N ASN A 55 7.63 -1.15 16.14
CA ASN A 55 6.34 -0.96 16.79
C ASN A 55 5.42 -2.14 16.48
N VAL A 56 4.96 -2.86 17.51
CA VAL A 56 4.13 -4.05 17.36
C VAL A 56 2.82 -3.90 18.12
N GLU A 57 1.72 -4.25 17.47
CA GLU A 57 0.40 -4.42 18.08
C GLU A 57 0.03 -5.91 18.05
N ASP A 58 -0.39 -6.45 19.18
CA ASP A 58 -0.83 -7.83 19.31
C ASP A 58 -2.37 -7.90 19.32
N LYS A 59 -2.96 -8.49 18.28
CA LYS A 59 -4.39 -8.79 18.21
C LYS A 59 -4.67 -10.29 18.22
N LEU A 60 -3.71 -11.12 18.60
CA LEU A 60 -3.90 -12.56 18.64
C LEU A 60 -4.96 -12.94 19.69
N THR A 61 -5.84 -13.88 19.32
CA THR A 61 -6.96 -14.32 20.15
C THR A 61 -6.80 -15.76 20.65
N GLY A 62 -5.99 -16.54 19.95
CA GLY A 62 -5.69 -17.92 20.28
C GLY A 62 -4.72 -18.11 21.44
N SER A 63 -4.71 -19.33 21.97
CA SER A 63 -3.68 -19.81 22.89
C SER A 63 -2.58 -20.53 22.12
N TYR A 64 -1.33 -20.12 22.30
CA TYR A 64 -0.18 -20.72 21.63
C TYR A 64 0.55 -21.68 22.56
N ARG A 65 1.07 -22.77 21.99
CA ARG A 65 1.87 -23.74 22.76
C ARG A 65 3.19 -23.13 23.18
N VAL A 66 3.69 -23.60 24.32
CA VAL A 66 5.06 -23.31 24.78
C VAL A 66 6.01 -24.28 24.08
N TRP A 67 7.09 -23.76 23.52
CA TRP A 67 8.14 -24.55 22.90
C TRP A 67 9.23 -24.85 23.92
N ASP A 68 9.47 -26.13 24.19
CA ASP A 68 10.55 -26.57 25.08
C ASP A 68 11.93 -26.19 24.51
N TYR A 69 12.08 -26.29 23.19
CA TYR A 69 13.32 -26.00 22.50
C TYR A 69 13.07 -25.49 21.08
N CYS A 70 13.48 -24.25 20.80
CA CYS A 70 13.39 -23.62 19.49
C CYS A 70 14.73 -22.97 19.15
N VAL A 71 15.23 -23.18 17.93
CA VAL A 71 16.54 -22.70 17.49
C VAL A 71 16.39 -21.83 16.25
N GLN A 72 17.07 -20.69 16.27
CA GLN A 72 17.42 -19.91 15.09
C GLN A 72 18.80 -20.38 14.62
N TYR A 73 18.89 -20.96 13.42
CA TYR A 73 20.15 -21.55 12.92
C TYR A 73 20.59 -20.91 11.60
N GLN A 74 21.54 -19.95 11.66
CA GLN A 74 22.10 -19.26 10.49
C GLN A 74 21.04 -18.65 9.54
N GLU A 75 19.86 -18.36 10.07
CA GLU A 75 18.78 -17.69 9.37
C GLU A 75 18.69 -16.22 9.80
N SER A 76 18.15 -15.37 8.93
CA SER A 76 17.90 -13.98 9.32
C SER A 76 16.79 -13.92 10.35
N SER A 77 16.76 -12.89 11.18
CA SER A 77 15.72 -12.75 12.21
C SER A 77 14.34 -12.61 11.57
N LEU A 78 14.26 -11.99 10.39
CA LEU A 78 13.01 -11.94 9.62
C LEU A 78 12.58 -13.32 9.09
N ASP A 79 13.51 -14.11 8.54
CA ASP A 79 13.21 -15.47 8.04
C ASP A 79 12.73 -16.36 9.19
N PHE A 80 13.40 -16.27 10.34
CA PHE A 80 13.04 -17.01 11.56
C PHE A 80 11.64 -16.67 12.05
N ILE A 81 11.33 -15.37 12.18
CA ILE A 81 10.03 -14.89 12.62
C ILE A 81 8.94 -15.35 11.64
N SER A 82 9.18 -15.19 10.34
CA SER A 82 8.23 -15.60 9.29
C SER A 82 7.90 -17.09 9.39
N ARG A 83 8.95 -17.93 9.49
CA ARG A 83 8.79 -19.38 9.66
C ARG A 83 8.00 -19.75 10.91
N LEU A 84 8.26 -19.10 12.05
CA LEU A 84 7.54 -19.39 13.29
C LEU A 84 6.06 -18.95 13.23
N MET A 85 5.79 -17.78 12.64
CA MET A 85 4.44 -17.28 12.48
C MET A 85 3.63 -18.19 11.54
N GLU A 86 4.20 -18.61 10.43
CA GLU A 86 3.57 -19.55 9.48
C GLU A 86 3.20 -20.88 10.15
N LEU A 87 4.06 -21.41 11.02
CA LEU A 87 3.82 -22.67 11.74
C LEU A 87 2.65 -22.59 12.72
N GLU A 88 2.45 -21.44 13.37
CA GLU A 88 1.37 -21.24 14.35
C GLU A 88 0.13 -20.57 13.72
N GLY A 89 0.12 -20.34 12.40
CA GLY A 89 -1.00 -19.72 11.69
C GLY A 89 -1.18 -18.23 11.99
N ILE A 90 -0.10 -17.54 12.37
CA ILE A 90 -0.09 -16.10 12.64
C ILE A 90 0.20 -15.37 11.33
N ALA A 91 -0.65 -14.41 10.98
CA ALA A 91 -0.41 -13.45 9.91
C ALA A 91 -0.07 -12.08 10.49
N TYR A 92 0.51 -11.22 9.66
CA TYR A 92 0.77 -9.84 10.03
C TYR A 92 0.47 -8.88 8.89
N TYR A 93 0.16 -7.64 9.24
CA TYR A 93 0.02 -6.53 8.30
C TYR A 93 0.57 -5.24 8.92
N PHE A 94 0.80 -4.23 8.08
CA PHE A 94 1.26 -2.93 8.54
C PHE A 94 0.12 -1.92 8.56
N SER A 95 -0.12 -1.34 9.74
CA SER A 95 -0.92 -0.12 9.88
C SER A 95 0.01 1.08 9.71
N HIS A 96 -0.33 1.98 8.79
CA HIS A 96 0.44 3.18 8.51
C HIS A 96 -0.32 4.41 9.01
N GLU A 97 0.32 5.16 9.90
CA GLU A 97 -0.10 6.48 10.34
C GLU A 97 0.93 7.52 9.86
N ALA A 98 0.61 8.81 9.98
CA ALA A 98 1.47 9.88 9.44
C ALA A 98 2.92 9.82 9.97
N ASP A 99 3.07 9.49 11.25
CA ASP A 99 4.36 9.57 11.94
C ASP A 99 4.90 8.19 12.38
N LYS A 100 4.16 7.11 12.16
CA LYS A 100 4.57 5.76 12.56
C LYS A 100 3.96 4.69 11.67
N HIS A 101 4.65 3.58 11.58
CA HIS A 101 4.12 2.35 11.03
C HIS A 101 4.16 1.29 12.12
N THR A 102 3.10 0.50 12.23
CA THR A 102 2.91 -0.50 13.29
C THR A 102 2.65 -1.85 12.65
N LEU A 103 3.44 -2.84 13.03
CA LEU A 103 3.23 -4.23 12.64
C LEU A 103 2.14 -4.83 13.54
N VAL A 104 1.05 -5.26 12.94
CA VAL A 104 -0.09 -5.85 13.65
C VAL A 104 -0.08 -7.37 13.46
N LEU A 105 0.01 -8.12 14.54
CA LEU A 105 -0.10 -9.58 14.55
C LEU A 105 -1.57 -9.99 14.67
N THR A 106 -2.03 -10.90 13.80
CA THR A 106 -3.43 -11.37 13.74
C THR A 106 -3.50 -12.86 13.41
N ASP A 107 -4.44 -13.58 14.02
CA ASP A 107 -4.75 -14.99 13.77
C ASP A 107 -6.15 -15.21 13.18
N ALA A 108 -6.96 -14.16 13.08
CA ALA A 108 -8.33 -14.23 12.62
C ALA A 108 -8.63 -13.21 11.52
N ALA A 109 -9.26 -13.69 10.44
CA ALA A 109 -9.63 -12.84 9.31
C ALA A 109 -10.60 -11.71 9.68
N THR A 110 -11.38 -11.88 10.75
CA THR A 110 -12.34 -10.89 11.27
C THR A 110 -11.68 -9.63 11.84
N GLN A 111 -10.37 -9.63 12.03
CA GLN A 111 -9.62 -8.50 12.60
C GLN A 111 -9.18 -7.48 11.54
N HIS A 112 -9.34 -7.79 10.26
CA HIS A 112 -9.10 -6.84 9.18
C HIS A 112 -10.31 -5.91 9.03
N GLN A 113 -10.07 -4.61 9.10
CA GLN A 113 -11.09 -3.59 8.85
C GLN A 113 -10.92 -3.00 7.45
N PRO A 114 -12.01 -2.75 6.72
CA PRO A 114 -11.92 -2.02 5.47
C PRO A 114 -11.40 -0.61 5.75
N PHE A 115 -10.63 -0.08 4.80
CA PHE A 115 -10.24 1.32 4.87
C PHE A 115 -11.47 2.21 4.61
N SER A 116 -11.63 3.26 5.41
CA SER A 116 -12.80 4.15 5.36
C SER A 116 -12.99 4.72 3.95
N GLY A 117 -14.20 4.60 3.41
CA GLY A 117 -14.56 5.06 2.05
C GLY A 117 -14.18 4.09 0.93
N TYR A 118 -13.59 2.93 1.26
CA TYR A 118 -13.21 1.86 0.33
C TYR A 118 -13.84 0.52 0.74
N GLU A 119 -14.97 0.56 1.43
CA GLU A 119 -15.71 -0.64 1.83
C GLU A 119 -16.20 -1.43 0.62
N VAL A 120 -16.53 -0.72 -0.47
CA VAL A 120 -16.95 -1.31 -1.75
C VAL A 120 -16.23 -0.60 -2.89
N ILE A 121 -15.45 -1.34 -3.68
CA ILE A 121 -14.76 -0.82 -4.86
C ILE A 121 -15.52 -1.27 -6.11
N PRO A 122 -16.12 -0.35 -6.90
CA PRO A 122 -16.86 -0.72 -8.10
C PRO A 122 -15.92 -1.22 -9.19
N TYR A 123 -16.30 -2.32 -9.83
CA TYR A 123 -15.57 -2.84 -10.99
C TYR A 123 -15.98 -2.07 -12.25
N HIS A 124 -15.02 -1.41 -12.90
CA HIS A 124 -15.22 -0.74 -14.18
C HIS A 124 -14.48 -1.49 -15.29
N GLN A 125 -15.23 -2.02 -16.27
CA GLN A 125 -14.63 -2.60 -17.46
C GLN A 125 -14.05 -1.50 -18.34
N THR A 126 -12.73 -1.49 -18.54
CA THR A 126 -12.13 -0.69 -19.61
C THR A 126 -12.55 -1.29 -20.95
N PRO A 127 -13.32 -0.59 -21.79
CA PRO A 127 -13.70 -1.13 -23.08
C PRO A 127 -12.45 -1.26 -23.93
N VAL A 128 -11.97 -2.50 -24.12
CA VAL A 128 -11.00 -2.82 -25.16
C VAL A 128 -11.64 -2.42 -26.48
N ARG A 129 -11.11 -1.36 -27.12
CA ARG A 129 -11.50 -0.93 -28.45
C ARG A 129 -11.15 -2.05 -29.43
N ARG A 130 -12.04 -3.03 -29.59
CA ARG A 130 -11.98 -3.97 -30.70
C ARG A 130 -12.11 -3.13 -31.97
N GLN A 131 -11.01 -2.88 -32.67
CA GLN A 131 -11.06 -2.52 -34.08
C GLN A 131 -11.70 -3.69 -34.82
N HIS A 132 -13.03 -3.71 -34.84
CA HIS A 132 -13.79 -4.63 -35.66
C HIS A 132 -13.83 -4.01 -37.06
N GLY A 133 -12.84 -4.36 -37.88
CA GLY A 133 -13.00 -4.31 -39.33
C GLY A 133 -14.08 -5.31 -39.73
N ARG A 134 -15.35 -4.90 -39.70
CA ARG A 134 -16.45 -5.70 -40.28
C ARG A 134 -16.39 -5.57 -41.80
N ARG A 135 -15.83 -6.59 -42.48
CA ARG A 135 -16.43 -7.06 -43.73
C ARG A 135 -17.79 -7.66 -43.37
N GLY A 136 -18.83 -7.15 -44.01
CA GLY A 136 -20.22 -7.49 -43.74
C GLY A 136 -20.56 -8.93 -44.10
N TYR A 137 -21.39 -9.54 -43.27
CA TYR A 137 -22.30 -10.60 -43.65
C TYR A 137 -23.69 -10.19 -43.16
N GLN A 138 -24.63 -10.11 -44.10
CA GLN A 138 -26.00 -9.65 -43.89
C GLN A 138 -26.93 -10.85 -44.09
N PRO A 139 -27.68 -11.30 -43.08
CA PRO A 139 -28.75 -12.26 -43.31
C PRO A 139 -30.06 -11.54 -43.65
N VAL A 140 -30.76 -12.15 -44.59
CA VAL A 140 -32.01 -11.72 -45.24
C VAL A 140 -33.14 -11.62 -44.20
N GLY A 141 -33.91 -10.54 -44.29
CA GLY A 141 -34.98 -10.22 -43.35
C GLY A 141 -36.17 -11.16 -43.41
N ALA A 142 -36.77 -11.42 -42.24
CA ALA A 142 -38.16 -11.79 -42.10
C ALA A 142 -38.76 -10.94 -40.97
N GLY A 143 -39.87 -10.27 -41.27
CA GLY A 143 -40.45 -9.17 -40.50
C GLY A 143 -40.99 -9.52 -39.12
N GLY A 144 -41.07 -8.50 -38.27
CA GLY A 144 -41.64 -8.58 -36.93
C GLY A 144 -41.64 -7.20 -36.25
N GLN A 145 -42.65 -6.41 -36.60
CA GLN A 145 -42.91 -5.06 -36.13
C GLN A 145 -43.20 -5.01 -34.62
N ARG A 146 -42.47 -4.18 -33.87
CA ARG A 146 -42.92 -3.62 -32.57
C ARG A 146 -42.35 -2.21 -32.36
N ASP A 147 -43.28 -1.26 -32.25
CA ASP A 147 -43.09 0.09 -31.75
C ASP A 147 -42.52 0.11 -30.33
N ALA A 148 -41.72 1.13 -30.03
CA ALA A 148 -41.97 2.06 -28.92
C ALA A 148 -40.75 2.97 -28.66
N GLY A 149 -41.03 4.24 -28.37
CA GLY A 149 -40.21 5.01 -27.43
C GLY A 149 -39.32 6.09 -28.03
N HIS A 150 -39.94 7.19 -28.41
CA HIS A 150 -39.27 8.47 -28.64
C HIS A 150 -38.70 9.00 -27.30
N LEU A 151 -37.38 8.98 -27.12
CA LEU A 151 -36.71 9.63 -25.99
C LEU A 151 -35.52 10.46 -26.51
N GLN A 152 -35.64 11.78 -26.35
CA GLN A 152 -34.65 12.76 -26.77
C GLN A 152 -33.35 12.67 -25.94
N PRO A 153 -32.19 13.02 -26.51
CA PRO A 153 -30.93 13.04 -25.76
C PRO A 153 -30.85 14.25 -24.83
N ARG A 154 -30.87 14.03 -23.51
CA ARG A 154 -30.50 15.04 -22.51
C ARG A 154 -28.99 15.31 -22.61
N ARG A 155 -28.63 16.55 -22.97
CA ARG A 155 -27.25 17.07 -22.88
C ARG A 155 -26.80 17.05 -21.42
N LEU A 156 -25.73 16.31 -21.12
CA LEU A 156 -25.03 16.40 -19.84
C LEU A 156 -24.16 17.67 -19.85
N ARG A 157 -24.55 18.69 -19.06
CA ARG A 157 -23.70 19.85 -18.78
C ARG A 157 -22.62 19.42 -17.78
N LEU A 158 -21.35 19.49 -18.17
CA LEU A 158 -20.23 19.36 -17.24
C LEU A 158 -20.19 20.60 -16.32
N PRO A 159 -20.08 20.45 -15.00
CA PRO A 159 -19.82 21.58 -14.11
C PRO A 159 -18.38 22.07 -14.34
N GLN A 160 -18.22 23.39 -14.49
CA GLN A 160 -16.92 24.04 -14.60
C GLN A 160 -16.17 23.92 -13.26
N ALA A 161 -14.88 23.61 -13.32
CA ALA A 161 -14.00 23.57 -12.17
C ALA A 161 -13.82 24.98 -11.59
N GLU A 162 -14.30 25.17 -10.35
CA GLU A 162 -14.07 26.40 -9.59
C GLU A 162 -12.63 26.40 -9.08
N ARG A 163 -11.87 27.44 -9.41
CA ARG A 163 -10.51 27.66 -8.93
C ARG A 163 -10.58 28.15 -7.48
N VAL A 164 -10.11 27.35 -6.54
CA VAL A 164 -9.85 27.81 -5.17
C VAL A 164 -8.56 28.63 -5.17
N ALA A 165 -8.68 29.90 -4.78
CA ALA A 165 -7.56 30.81 -4.59
C ALA A 165 -6.85 30.51 -3.26
N VAL A 166 -5.51 30.48 -3.27
CA VAL A 166 -4.67 30.35 -2.08
C VAL A 166 -4.17 31.77 -1.72
N PRO A 167 -4.45 32.30 -0.52
CA PRO A 167 -3.93 33.61 -0.12
C PRO A 167 -2.62 33.46 0.68
N GLY A 168 -1.64 34.31 0.35
CA GLY A 168 -0.62 34.76 1.30
C GLY A 168 0.79 34.19 1.13
N ALA A 169 1.52 34.63 0.11
CA ALA A 169 2.98 34.68 0.15
C ALA A 169 3.39 36.12 0.50
N ALA A 170 3.87 36.32 1.72
CA ALA A 170 4.47 37.59 2.15
C ALA A 170 5.94 37.62 1.73
N GLU A 171 6.30 38.61 0.94
CA GLU A 171 7.68 38.94 0.56
C GLU A 171 8.43 39.56 1.75
N PRO A 172 9.69 39.17 2.04
CA PRO A 172 10.58 40.02 2.83
C PRO A 172 11.35 40.95 1.89
N GLY A 173 11.03 42.24 2.03
CA GLY A 173 11.64 43.35 1.32
C GLY A 173 13.12 43.56 1.65
N LEU A 174 13.80 44.04 0.61
CA LEU A 174 15.14 44.59 0.57
C LEU A 174 15.24 45.82 1.51
N ALA A 175 16.21 45.82 2.42
CA ALA A 175 16.64 47.03 3.13
C ALA A 175 18.17 47.17 3.06
N GLU A 176 18.61 48.14 2.27
CA GLU A 176 19.99 48.64 2.21
C GLU A 176 20.35 49.52 3.42
N ALA A 177 21.66 49.49 3.71
CA ALA A 177 22.51 50.56 4.25
C ALA A 177 22.31 51.06 5.70
N ARG A 178 23.37 50.91 6.51
CA ARG A 178 24.29 52.03 6.84
C ARG A 178 25.54 51.60 7.60
N GLN A 179 26.60 52.32 7.26
CA GLN A 179 27.92 52.40 7.90
C GLN A 179 27.82 52.68 9.40
N HIS A 180 28.70 52.07 10.20
CA HIS A 180 29.68 52.75 11.06
C HIS A 180 30.68 51.73 11.62
#